data_AF-A0A3R6NWI4-F1
#
_entry.id   AF-A0A3R6NWI4-F1
#
_cell.length_a   1.000
_cell.length_b   1.000
_cell.length_c   1.000
_cell.angle_alpha   90.00
_cell.angle_beta   90.00
_cell.angle_gamma   90.00
#
_symmetry.space_group_name_H-M   'P 1'
#
loop_
_entity.id
_entity.type
_entity.pdbx_description
1 polymer ?
#
loop_
_entity_poly.entity_id
_entity_poly.type
_entity_poly.pdbx_seq_one_letter_code
_entity_poly.pdbx_strand_id
1 'polypeptide(L)'
;MKEKTCTIIGFGVLGVSTIVSLYVYFWLMLIKPIMAACAAFDAGVITGKMIGIVVAKALLGGFPAAFVYIVGYVVAKIILEYGYKYGK
;
A
#
# COMPACT_ATOMS: atom_id res chain seq x y z
N MET A 1 -26.94 -18.86 -1.42
CA MET A 1 -26.82 -17.42 -1.05
C MET A 1 -25.48 -17.08 -0.39
N LYS A 2 -24.97 -17.88 0.56
CA LYS A 2 -23.67 -17.67 1.22
C LYS A 2 -22.47 -17.54 0.26
N GLU A 3 -22.41 -18.37 -0.78
CA GLU A 3 -21.31 -18.36 -1.76
C GLU A 3 -21.15 -17.01 -2.48
N LYS A 4 -22.27 -16.42 -2.95
CA LYS A 4 -22.26 -15.13 -3.65
C LYS A 4 -21.77 -13.99 -2.74
N THR A 5 -22.13 -14.00 -1.46
CA THR A 5 -21.72 -13.00 -0.48
C THR A 5 -20.21 -13.06 -0.19
N CYS A 6 -19.63 -14.25 -0.02
CA CYS A 6 -18.19 -14.42 0.22
C CYS A 6 -17.34 -13.93 -0.97
N THR A 7 -17.81 -14.17 -2.21
CA THR A 7 -17.13 -13.70 -3.41
C THR A 7 -17.07 -12.18 -3.49
N ILE A 8 -18.20 -11.50 -3.22
CA ILE A 8 -18.25 -10.03 -3.22
C ILE A 8 -17.30 -9.45 -2.17
N ILE A 9 -17.28 -10.03 -0.96
CA ILE A 9 -16.39 -9.58 0.12
C ILE A 9 -14.92 -9.80 -0.25
N GLY A 10 -14.56 -10.96 -0.83
CA GLY A 10 -13.19 -11.25 -1.25
C GLY A 10 -12.66 -10.25 -2.28
N PHE A 11 -13.45 -9.92 -3.31
CA PHE A 11 -13.09 -8.88 -4.29
C PHE A 11 -13.04 -7.48 -3.67
N GLY A 12 -13.93 -7.17 -2.73
CA GLY A 12 -13.90 -5.91 -1.98
C GLY A 12 -12.59 -5.74 -1.20
N VAL A 13 -12.14 -6.77 -0.50
CA VAL A 13 -10.88 -6.75 0.25
C VAL A 13 -9.68 -6.57 -0.68
N LEU A 14 -9.63 -7.25 -1.84
CA LEU A 14 -8.57 -7.05 -2.85
C LEU A 14 -8.54 -5.61 -3.36
N GLY A 15 -9.70 -5.04 -3.64
CA GLY A 15 -9.82 -3.65 -4.11
C GLY A 15 -9.26 -2.68 -3.08
N VAL A 16 -9.70 -2.78 -1.83
CA VAL A 16 -9.23 -1.92 -0.74
C VAL A 16 -7.73 -2.08 -0.51
N SER A 17 -7.20 -3.31 -0.47
CA SER A 17 -5.75 -3.52 -0.27
C SER A 17 -4.89 -2.91 -1.38
N THR A 18 -5.40 -2.90 -2.61
CA THR A 18 -4.72 -2.26 -3.75
C THR A 18 -4.70 -0.74 -3.62
N ILE A 19 -5.81 -0.14 -3.19
CA ILE A 19 -5.89 1.30 -2.96
C ILE A 19 -4.96 1.72 -1.82
N VAL A 20 -4.93 0.95 -0.73
CA VAL A 20 -4.07 1.24 0.42
C VAL A 20 -2.60 1.07 0.06
N SER A 21 -2.21 0.04 -0.72
CA SER A 21 -0.82 -0.12 -1.15
C SER A 21 -0.36 1.02 -2.06
N LEU A 22 -1.21 1.46 -2.99
CA LEU A 22 -0.96 2.64 -3.83
C LEU A 22 -0.81 3.91 -3.00
N TYR A 23 -1.67 4.12 -2.01
CA TYR A 23 -1.57 5.24 -1.09
C TYR A 23 -0.24 5.24 -0.32
N VAL A 24 0.17 4.08 0.22
CA VAL A 24 1.44 3.95 0.94
C VAL A 24 2.63 4.27 0.03
N TYR A 25 2.62 3.80 -1.22
CA TYR A 25 3.70 4.09 -2.17
C TYR A 25 3.73 5.55 -2.61
N PHE A 26 2.66 6.01 -3.29
CA PHE A 26 2.62 7.31 -3.93
C PHE A 26 2.61 8.45 -2.90
N TRP A 27 1.81 8.33 -1.85
CA TRP A 27 1.65 9.42 -0.89
C TRP A 27 2.78 9.43 0.13
N LEU A 28 2.94 8.35 0.89
CA LEU A 28 3.83 8.33 2.06
C LEU A 28 5.31 8.19 1.70
N MET A 29 5.65 7.47 0.63
CA MET A 29 7.03 7.19 0.25
C MET A 29 7.57 8.09 -0.86
N LEU A 30 6.70 8.75 -1.63
CA LEU A 30 7.07 9.64 -2.75
C LEU A 30 6.72 11.10 -2.46
N ILE A 31 5.44 11.47 -2.44
CA ILE A 31 5.02 12.87 -2.40
C ILE A 31 5.42 13.54 -1.09
N LYS A 32 5.09 12.92 0.06
CA LYS A 32 5.37 13.49 1.39
C LYS A 32 6.87 13.79 1.63
N PRO A 33 7.82 12.87 1.36
CA PRO A 33 9.24 13.18 1.54
C PRO A 33 9.77 14.23 0.55
N ILE A 34 9.25 14.29 -0.68
CA ILE A 34 9.60 15.35 -1.64
C ILE A 34 9.16 16.72 -1.11
N MET A 35 7.91 16.85 -0.65
CA MET A 35 7.42 18.09 -0.07
C MET A 35 8.23 18.52 1.17
N ALA A 36 8.64 17.57 2.00
CA ALA A 36 9.50 17.84 3.15
C ALA A 36 10.89 18.35 2.73
N ALA A 37 11.45 17.81 1.65
CA ALA A 37 12.72 18.30 1.10
C ALA A 37 12.57 19.71 0.50
N CYS A 38 11.48 19.99 -0.21
CA CYS A 38 11.18 21.34 -0.72
C CYS A 38 11.03 22.36 0.41
N ALA A 39 10.27 22.03 1.47
CA ALA A 39 10.12 22.92 2.62
C ALA A 39 11.46 23.16 3.35
N ALA A 40 12.32 22.15 3.43
CA ALA A 40 13.66 22.29 3.99
C ALA A 40 14.59 23.13 3.10
N PHE A 41 14.40 23.07 1.79
CA PHE A 41 15.11 23.91 0.82
C PHE A 41 14.71 25.38 0.98
N ASP A 42 13.41 25.67 1.04
CA ASP A 42 12.89 27.03 1.22
C ASP A 42 13.33 27.65 2.56
N ALA A 43 13.51 26.82 3.59
CA ALA A 43 14.02 27.24 4.89
C ALA A 43 15.56 27.30 4.97
N GLY A 44 16.29 26.93 3.91
CA GLY A 44 17.75 26.92 3.88
C GLY A 44 18.41 25.86 4.78
N VAL A 45 17.66 24.83 5.20
CA VAL A 45 18.11 23.77 6.12
C VAL A 45 18.23 22.41 5.45
N ILE A 46 18.20 22.36 4.12
CA ILE A 46 18.33 21.11 3.38
C ILE A 46 19.69 20.46 3.67
N THR A 47 19.67 19.15 3.95
CA THR A 47 20.89 18.38 4.20
C THR A 47 21.01 17.24 3.19
N GLY A 48 22.25 16.82 2.89
CA GLY A 48 22.50 15.63 2.07
C GLY A 48 21.85 14.35 2.64
N LYS A 49 21.69 14.27 3.97
CA LYS A 49 20.96 13.19 4.64
C LYS A 49 19.47 13.19 4.26
N MET A 50 18.82 14.35 4.19
CA MET A 50 17.43 14.44 3.75
C MET A 50 17.27 13.97 2.31
N ILE A 51 18.14 14.42 1.41
CA ILE A 51 18.13 14.00 -0.01
C ILE A 51 18.31 12.48 -0.11
N GLY A 52 19.28 11.91 0.62
CA GLY A 52 19.50 10.46 0.66
C GLY A 52 18.28 9.68 1.15
N ILE A 53 17.56 10.20 2.15
CA ILE A 53 16.30 9.59 2.65
C ILE A 53 15.20 9.65 1.59
N VAL A 54 15.04 10.76 0.86
CA VAL A 54 14.04 10.85 -0.22
C VAL A 54 14.34 9.83 -1.32
N VAL A 55 15.60 9.73 -1.77
CA VAL A 55 16.02 8.77 -2.79
C VAL A 55 15.82 7.33 -2.31
N ALA A 56 16.22 7.02 -1.07
CA ALA A 56 16.02 5.70 -0.49
C ALA A 56 14.54 5.34 -0.40
N LYS A 57 13.66 6.27 0.00
CA LYS A 57 12.21 6.04 0.03
C LYS A 57 11.60 5.89 -1.36
N ALA A 58 12.10 6.59 -2.37
CA ALA A 58 11.65 6.42 -3.74
C ALA A 58 12.04 5.04 -4.32
N LEU A 59 13.26 4.57 -4.05
CA LEU A 59 13.76 3.28 -4.54
C LEU A 59 13.19 2.09 -3.76
N LEU A 60 13.13 2.20 -2.44
CA LEU A 60 12.72 1.11 -1.54
C LEU A 60 11.25 1.18 -1.13
N GLY A 61 10.53 2.25 -1.48
CA GLY A 61 9.13 2.45 -1.12
C GLY A 61 8.19 1.37 -1.65
N GLY A 62 8.60 0.67 -2.71
CA GLY A 62 7.88 -0.48 -3.24
C GLY A 62 7.76 -1.64 -2.25
N PHE A 63 8.75 -1.83 -1.36
CA PHE A 63 8.72 -2.90 -0.35
C PHE A 63 7.55 -2.78 0.64
N PRO A 64 7.37 -1.67 1.37
CA PRO A 64 6.24 -1.52 2.29
C PRO A 64 4.89 -1.52 1.56
N ALA A 65 4.82 -1.01 0.33
CA ALA A 65 3.61 -1.08 -0.47
C ALA A 65 3.26 -2.52 -0.89
N ALA A 66 4.26 -3.28 -1.33
CA ALA A 66 4.11 -4.69 -1.65
C ALA A 66 3.69 -5.52 -0.42
N PHE A 67 4.26 -5.24 0.74
CA PHE A 67 3.88 -5.89 1.99
C PHE A 67 2.39 -5.70 2.31
N VAL A 68 1.90 -4.46 2.22
CA VAL A 68 0.47 -4.15 2.44
C VAL A 68 -0.42 -4.89 1.44
N TYR A 69 -0.02 -4.91 0.16
CA TYR A 69 -0.75 -5.63 -0.86
C TYR A 69 -0.79 -7.14 -0.61
N ILE A 70 0.35 -7.76 -0.26
CA ILE A 70 0.45 -9.20 0.00
C ILE A 70 -0.45 -9.61 1.17
N VAL A 71 -0.47 -8.83 2.25
CA VAL A 71 -1.35 -9.11 3.40
C VAL A 71 -2.82 -9.09 2.97
N GLY A 72 -3.24 -8.05 2.23
CA GLY A 72 -4.62 -7.98 1.71
C GLY A 72 -4.96 -9.10 0.73
N TYR A 73 -4.00 -9.47 -0.13
CA TYR A 73 -4.14 -10.56 -1.07
C TYR A 73 -4.35 -11.91 -0.37
N VAL A 74 -3.54 -12.21 0.65
CA VAL A 74 -3.66 -13.45 1.44
C VAL A 74 -5.02 -13.51 2.14
N VAL A 75 -5.46 -12.41 2.76
CA VAL A 75 -6.76 -12.35 3.44
C VAL A 75 -7.91 -12.58 2.45
N ALA A 76 -7.87 -11.95 1.28
CA ALA A 76 -8.89 -12.15 0.26
C ALA A 76 -8.91 -13.58 -0.30
N LYS A 77 -7.73 -14.17 -0.53
CA LYS A 77 -7.58 -15.57 -0.93
C LYS A 77 -8.25 -16.52 0.05
N ILE A 78 -8.00 -16.32 1.34
CA ILE A 78 -8.62 -17.11 2.42
C ILE A 78 -10.14 -16.98 2.35
N ILE A 79 -10.69 -15.76 2.26
CA ILE A 79 -12.14 -15.52 2.21
C ILE A 79 -12.79 -16.23 1.01
N LEU A 80 -12.15 -16.18 -0.16
CA LEU A 80 -12.64 -16.83 -1.37
C LEU A 80 -12.61 -18.37 -1.24
N GLU A 81 -11.55 -18.94 -0.67
CA GLU A 81 -11.44 -20.39 -0.46
C GLU A 81 -12.46 -20.90 0.58
N TYR A 82 -12.72 -20.15 1.65
CA TYR A 82 -13.81 -20.45 2.58
C TYR A 82 -15.18 -20.38 1.91
N GLY A 83 -15.42 -19.37 1.08
CA GLY A 83 -16.65 -19.23 0.31
C GLY A 83 -16.90 -20.42 -0.63
N TYR A 84 -15.85 -20.94 -1.26
CA TYR A 84 -15.95 -22.11 -2.14
C TYR A 84 -16.16 -23.43 -1.37
N LYS A 85 -15.48 -23.62 -0.24
CA LYS A 85 -15.56 -24.88 0.55
C LYS A 85 -16.88 -25.05 1.30
N TYR A 86 -17.45 -23.96 1.82
CA TYR A 86 -18.67 -23.99 2.64
C TYR A 86 -19.90 -23.40 1.92
N GLY A 87 -19.75 -23.07 0.63
CA GLY A 87 -20.82 -22.52 -0.22
C GLY A 87 -21.61 -23.57 -1.00
N LYS A 88 -21.07 -24.79 -1.15
CA LYS A 88 -21.78 -25.98 -1.64
C LYS A 88 -22.60 -26.62 -0.53
#